data_AF-A0AB33JQW6-F1
#
_entry.id   AF-A0AB33JQW6-F1
#
_cell.length_a   1.000
_cell.length_b   1.000
_cell.length_c   1.000
_cell.angle_alpha   90.00
_cell.angle_beta   90.00
_cell.angle_gamma   90.00
#
_symmetry.space_group_name_H-M   'P 1'
#
loop_
_entity.id
_entity.type
_entity.pdbx_description
1 polymer ?
#
loop_
_entity_poly.entity_id
_entity_poly.type
_entity_poly.pdbx_seq_one_letter_code
_entity_poly.pdbx_strand_id
1 'polypeptide(L)'
;MPISQCLEVQGLGYMGVYNLQLAIKFGFHTDPRQIDELVQLFRVGGRIIGVQDKYNLRTLDQCDQVLADAVRYRAPSDEGITLSHSIFDWLDRKVAPGAGAIGASIVRMLDSDVADVLQVEPNPLLDVPVATLGPYPFRPAYEVQLKFPVLVPIHQQMFKAASQVIAWYAVDFRD
;
A
#
# COMPACT_ATOMS: atom_id res chain seq x y z
N MET A 1 24.39 7.44 5.22
CA MET A 1 24.85 6.15 4.64
C MET A 1 24.16 5.99 3.28
N PRO A 2 24.85 5.58 2.21
CA PRO A 2 24.18 5.24 0.97
C PRO A 2 23.24 4.05 1.22
N ILE A 3 22.05 4.10 0.63
CA ILE A 3 21.07 3.01 0.69
C ILE A 3 21.69 1.79 0.00
N SER A 4 21.65 0.63 0.65
CA SER A 4 22.20 -0.58 0.04
C SER A 4 21.31 -1.02 -1.13
N GLN A 5 21.90 -1.68 -2.13
CA GLN A 5 21.16 -2.25 -3.27
C GLN A 5 20.06 -3.22 -2.82
N CYS A 6 20.25 -3.90 -1.69
CA CYS A 6 19.23 -4.75 -1.08
C CYS A 6 17.99 -3.94 -0.66
N LEU A 7 18.20 -2.79 0.01
CA LEU A 7 17.12 -1.91 0.43
C LEU A 7 16.41 -1.25 -0.77
N GLU A 8 17.14 -0.91 -1.83
CA GLU A 8 16.54 -0.37 -3.06
C GLU A 8 15.62 -1.38 -3.73
N VAL A 9 16.05 -2.65 -3.84
CA VAL A 9 15.24 -3.73 -4.42
C VAL A 9 14.05 -4.08 -3.53
N GLN A 10 14.21 -4.10 -2.20
CA GLN A 10 13.10 -4.28 -1.27
C GLN A 10 12.08 -3.14 -1.38
N GLY A 11 12.54 -1.88 -1.45
CA GLY A 11 11.70 -0.72 -1.65
C GLY A 11 10.86 -0.84 -2.93
N LEU A 12 11.50 -1.16 -4.06
CA LEU A 12 10.79 -1.42 -5.32
C LEU A 12 9.79 -2.59 -5.22
N GLY A 13 10.13 -3.64 -4.46
CA GLY A 13 9.21 -4.74 -4.17
C GLY A 13 7.94 -4.27 -3.46
N TYR A 14 8.06 -3.40 -2.45
CA TYR A 14 6.91 -2.83 -1.72
C TYR A 14 6.06 -1.89 -2.57
N MET A 15 6.70 -1.11 -3.44
CA MET A 15 6.00 -0.23 -4.39
C MET A 15 5.17 -1.01 -5.41
N GLY A 16 5.57 -2.25 -5.65
CA GLY A 16 5.23 -2.97 -6.84
C GLY A 16 4.49 -4.27 -6.61
N VAL A 17 5.26 -5.31 -6.26
CA VAL A 17 4.76 -6.66 -6.06
C VAL A 17 3.86 -6.77 -4.85
N TYR A 18 4.13 -6.00 -3.79
CA TYR A 18 3.23 -5.94 -2.65
C TYR A 18 1.84 -5.42 -3.06
N ASN A 19 1.76 -4.39 -3.92
CA ASN A 19 0.49 -3.91 -4.46
C ASN A 19 -0.21 -4.95 -5.36
N LEU A 20 0.54 -5.75 -6.12
CA LEU A 20 -0.02 -6.88 -6.88
C LEU A 20 -0.59 -7.96 -5.95
N GLN A 21 0.15 -8.35 -4.91
CA GLN A 21 -0.32 -9.33 -3.90
C GLN A 21 -1.59 -8.84 -3.21
N LEU A 22 -1.66 -7.54 -2.87
CA LEU A 22 -2.86 -6.93 -2.32
C LEU A 22 -4.03 -6.95 -3.32
N ALA A 23 -3.79 -6.61 -4.59
CA ALA A 23 -4.83 -6.67 -5.61
C ALA A 23 -5.40 -8.09 -5.76
N ILE A 24 -4.55 -9.12 -5.77
CA ILE A 24 -4.98 -10.52 -5.81
C ILE A 24 -5.80 -10.88 -4.55
N LYS A 25 -5.38 -10.44 -3.36
CA LYS A 25 -6.14 -10.62 -2.10
C LYS A 25 -7.56 -10.03 -2.17
N PHE A 26 -7.77 -8.95 -2.93
CA PHE A 26 -9.09 -8.35 -3.16
C PHE A 26 -9.84 -8.89 -4.38
N GLY A 27 -9.38 -10.00 -4.97
CA GLY A 27 -10.08 -10.68 -6.06
C GLY A 27 -9.88 -10.03 -7.43
N PHE A 28 -8.87 -9.17 -7.59
CA PHE A 28 -8.41 -8.78 -8.92
C PHE A 28 -7.68 -9.96 -9.57
N HIS A 29 -8.07 -10.27 -10.80
CA HIS A 29 -7.48 -11.36 -11.57
C HIS A 29 -6.51 -10.73 -12.57
N THR A 30 -5.22 -10.99 -12.38
CA THR A 30 -4.19 -10.59 -13.35
C THR A 30 -3.90 -11.74 -14.29
N ASP A 31 -3.75 -11.43 -15.57
CA ASP A 31 -3.26 -12.42 -16.53
C ASP A 31 -1.72 -12.51 -16.48
N PRO A 32 -1.11 -13.62 -16.96
CA PRO A 32 0.35 -13.79 -16.93
C PRO A 32 1.13 -12.68 -17.65
N ARG A 33 0.57 -12.10 -18.73
CA ARG A 33 1.21 -11.02 -19.48
C ARG A 33 1.27 -9.74 -18.65
N GLN A 34 0.22 -9.41 -17.90
CA GLN A 34 0.20 -8.24 -16.99
C GLN A 34 1.25 -8.38 -15.89
N ILE A 35 1.46 -9.60 -15.38
CA ILE A 35 2.52 -9.88 -14.41
C ILE A 35 3.89 -9.66 -15.03
N ASP A 36 4.13 -10.16 -16.25
CA ASP A 36 5.39 -9.97 -16.97
C ASP A 36 5.67 -8.49 -17.25
N GLU A 37 4.66 -7.73 -17.67
CA GLU A 37 4.75 -6.27 -17.90
C GLU A 37 5.13 -5.53 -16.60
N LEU A 38 4.52 -5.90 -15.48
CA LEU A 38 4.82 -5.33 -14.17
C LEU A 38 6.26 -5.64 -13.73
N VAL A 39 6.71 -6.90 -13.87
CA VAL A 39 8.08 -7.30 -13.54
C VAL A 39 9.11 -6.59 -14.43
N GLN A 40 8.79 -6.39 -15.72
CA GLN A 40 9.62 -5.57 -16.60
C GLN A 40 9.73 -4.12 -16.14
N LEU A 41 8.62 -3.52 -15.69
CA LEU A 41 8.63 -2.17 -15.15
C LEU A 41 9.57 -2.04 -13.95
N PHE A 42 9.57 -3.00 -13.02
CA PHE A 42 10.51 -2.98 -11.88
C PHE A 42 11.96 -3.10 -12.30
N ARG A 43 12.25 -3.91 -13.33
CA ARG A 43 13.62 -4.03 -13.86
C ARG A 43 14.10 -2.72 -14.48
N VAL A 44 13.23 -2.05 -15.23
CA VAL A 44 13.54 -0.74 -15.82
C VAL A 44 13.71 0.30 -14.71
N GLY A 45 12.79 0.36 -13.75
CA GLY A 45 12.87 1.25 -12.59
C GLY A 45 14.15 1.03 -11.76
N GLY A 46 14.49 -0.23 -11.48
CA GLY A 46 15.72 -0.63 -10.80
C GLY A 46 16.97 -0.09 -11.49
N ARG A 47 17.07 -0.26 -12.81
CA ARG A 47 18.19 0.30 -13.59
C ARG A 47 18.28 1.82 -13.52
N ILE A 48 17.14 2.51 -13.56
CA ILE A 48 17.08 3.98 -13.50
C ILE A 48 17.63 4.48 -12.15
N ILE A 49 17.32 3.79 -11.05
CA ILE A 49 17.82 4.16 -9.72
C ILE A 49 19.20 3.58 -9.39
N GLY A 50 19.87 2.92 -10.35
CA GLY A 50 21.22 2.40 -10.18
C GLY A 50 21.34 1.00 -9.58
N VAL A 51 20.25 0.22 -9.54
CA VAL A 51 20.30 -1.21 -9.18
C VAL A 51 21.10 -1.99 -10.22
N GLN A 52 22.16 -2.66 -9.78
CA GLN A 52 22.98 -3.52 -10.62
C GLN A 52 22.17 -4.69 -11.16
N ASP A 53 22.45 -5.11 -12.39
CA ASP A 53 21.70 -6.16 -13.08
C ASP A 53 21.64 -7.51 -12.37
N LYS A 54 22.60 -7.80 -11.46
CA LYS A 54 22.59 -9.02 -10.64
C LYS A 54 21.56 -9.00 -9.51
N TYR A 55 21.08 -7.82 -9.12
CA TYR A 55 20.06 -7.62 -8.09
C TYR A 55 18.67 -7.33 -8.69
N ASN A 56 18.58 -7.11 -10.00
CA ASN A 56 17.30 -6.89 -10.69
C ASN A 56 16.44 -8.17 -10.70
N LEU A 57 15.23 -8.05 -10.15
CA LEU A 57 14.24 -9.13 -10.07
C LEU A 57 13.71 -9.48 -11.46
N ARG A 58 13.63 -10.76 -11.80
CA ARG A 58 13.27 -11.24 -13.15
C ARG A 58 11.97 -12.02 -13.20
N THR A 59 11.51 -12.52 -12.06
CA THR A 59 10.30 -13.33 -11.95
C THR A 59 9.48 -12.85 -10.75
N LEU A 60 8.18 -13.16 -10.76
CA LEU A 60 7.31 -12.88 -9.62
C LEU A 60 7.81 -13.62 -8.36
N ASP A 61 8.24 -14.88 -8.48
CA ASP A 61 8.78 -15.67 -7.37
C ASP A 61 9.98 -14.99 -6.68
N GLN A 62 10.85 -14.33 -7.45
CA GLN A 62 11.99 -13.60 -6.88
C GLN A 62 11.51 -12.36 -6.11
N CYS A 63 10.50 -11.67 -6.62
CA CYS A 63 9.91 -10.54 -5.92
C CYS A 63 9.22 -10.98 -4.63
N ASP A 64 8.47 -12.08 -4.67
CA ASP A 64 7.81 -12.65 -3.51
C ASP A 64 8.84 -13.06 -2.44
N GLN A 65 9.95 -13.67 -2.86
CA GLN A 65 11.04 -14.03 -1.96
C GLN A 65 11.67 -12.80 -1.30
N VAL A 66 11.94 -11.73 -2.05
CA VAL A 66 12.48 -10.48 -1.48
C VAL A 66 11.53 -9.86 -0.46
N LEU A 67 10.22 -9.85 -0.73
CA LEU A 67 9.23 -9.36 0.22
C LEU A 67 9.14 -10.24 1.46
N ALA A 68 9.15 -11.57 1.30
CA ALA A 68 9.16 -12.52 2.41
C ALA A 68 10.40 -12.35 3.30
N ASP A 69 11.57 -12.11 2.70
CA ASP A 69 12.80 -11.80 3.44
C ASP A 69 12.72 -10.42 4.11
N ALA A 70 12.08 -9.44 3.47
CA ALA A 70 11.89 -8.11 4.04
C ALA A 70 11.05 -8.12 5.33
N VAL A 71 10.10 -9.05 5.48
CA VAL A 71 9.30 -9.21 6.71
C VAL A 71 10.20 -9.40 7.93
N ARG A 72 11.34 -10.10 7.79
CA ARG A 72 12.27 -10.39 8.89
C ARG A 72 13.01 -9.15 9.41
N TYR A 73 13.04 -8.09 8.62
CA TYR A 73 13.70 -6.84 8.97
C TYR A 73 12.72 -5.77 9.46
N ARG A 74 11.41 -6.07 9.49
CA ARG A 74 10.41 -5.18 10.06
C ARG A 74 10.64 -5.11 11.57
N ALA A 75 10.91 -3.92 12.06
CA ALA A 75 11.07 -3.66 13.48
C ALA A 75 10.50 -2.26 13.79
N PRO A 76 9.89 -2.08 14.97
CA PRO A 76 9.44 -0.76 15.39
C PRO A 76 10.64 0.17 15.52
N SER A 77 10.48 1.39 15.04
CA SER A 77 11.41 2.50 15.29
C SER A 77 10.65 3.77 15.58
N ASP A 78 11.20 4.62 16.46
CA ASP A 78 10.59 5.90 16.81
C ASP A 78 10.39 6.77 15.57
N GLU A 79 11.34 6.74 14.63
CA GLU A 79 11.25 7.44 13.35
C GLU A 79 10.14 6.88 12.47
N GLY A 80 10.00 5.55 12.39
CA GLY A 80 8.97 4.89 11.58
C GLY A 80 7.56 5.16 12.10
N ILE A 81 7.38 5.10 13.41
CA ILE A 81 6.12 5.41 14.09
C ILE A 81 5.75 6.88 13.88
N THR A 82 6.70 7.79 14.14
CA THR A 82 6.50 9.24 13.99
C THR A 82 6.16 9.62 12.56
N LEU A 83 6.87 9.06 11.57
CA LEU A 83 6.61 9.31 10.15
C LEU A 83 5.22 8.81 9.75
N SER A 84 4.83 7.62 10.20
CA SER A 84 3.53 7.03 9.89
C SER A 84 2.38 7.87 10.44
N HIS A 85 2.50 8.33 11.68
CA HIS A 85 1.50 9.21 12.30
C HIS A 85 1.45 10.58 11.60
N SER A 86 2.60 11.12 11.22
CA SER A 86 2.67 12.36 10.43
C SER A 86 1.99 12.22 9.06
N ILE A 87 2.06 11.05 8.44
CA ILE A 87 1.34 10.74 7.20
C ILE A 87 -0.17 10.69 7.44
N PHE A 88 -0.64 10.03 8.51
CA PHE A 88 -2.07 10.01 8.84
C PHE A 88 -2.61 11.43 9.10
N ASP A 89 -1.87 12.25 9.85
CA ASP A 89 -2.21 13.66 10.08
C ASP A 89 -2.18 14.48 8.79
N TRP A 90 -1.27 14.16 7.87
CA TRP A 90 -1.22 14.80 6.57
C TRP A 90 -2.44 14.45 5.71
N LEU A 91 -2.85 13.18 5.69
CA LEU A 91 -4.05 12.71 4.99
C LEU A 91 -5.30 13.44 5.50
N ASP A 92 -5.45 13.56 6.82
CA ASP A 92 -6.57 14.29 7.42
C ASP A 92 -6.61 15.76 7.00
N ARG A 93 -5.44 16.41 6.88
CA ARG A 93 -5.35 17.83 6.50
C ARG A 93 -5.49 18.09 5.00
N LYS A 94 -5.06 17.15 4.15
CA LYS A 94 -4.90 17.39 2.70
C LYS A 94 -5.89 16.63 1.83
N VAL A 95 -6.39 15.49 2.27
CA VAL A 95 -7.33 14.66 1.51
C VAL A 95 -8.76 14.94 1.95
N ALA A 96 -9.08 14.60 3.19
CA ALA A 96 -10.37 14.86 3.82
C ALA A 96 -10.28 14.60 5.33
N PRO A 97 -11.06 15.31 6.15
CA PRO A 97 -11.18 14.98 7.57
C PRO A 97 -11.59 13.51 7.77
N GLY A 98 -10.83 12.75 8.56
CA GLY A 98 -11.03 11.32 8.82
C GLY A 98 -10.29 10.37 7.87
N ALA A 99 -9.62 10.89 6.84
CA ALA A 99 -8.81 10.08 5.91
C ALA A 99 -7.60 9.42 6.60
N GLY A 100 -7.01 10.04 7.61
CA GLY A 100 -5.92 9.47 8.42
C GLY A 100 -6.39 8.24 9.18
N ALA A 101 -7.54 8.34 9.86
CA ALA A 101 -8.14 7.22 10.59
C ALA A 101 -8.55 6.06 9.66
N ILE A 102 -9.05 6.37 8.47
CA ILE A 102 -9.33 5.36 7.43
C ILE A 102 -8.03 4.75 6.91
N GLY A 103 -6.98 5.54 6.68
CA GLY A 103 -5.67 5.05 6.26
C GLY A 103 -5.07 4.08 7.27
N ALA A 104 -5.10 4.44 8.56
CA ALA A 104 -4.69 3.57 9.67
C ALA A 104 -5.48 2.24 9.70
N SER A 105 -6.79 2.31 9.47
CA SER A 105 -7.67 1.14 9.38
C SER A 105 -7.35 0.24 8.17
N ILE A 106 -7.07 0.85 7.02
CA ILE A 106 -6.62 0.15 5.81
C ILE A 106 -5.29 -0.58 6.10
N VAL A 107 -4.30 0.07 6.71
CA VAL A 107 -3.00 -0.57 7.05
C VAL A 107 -3.21 -1.84 7.88
N ARG A 108 -4.02 -1.77 8.96
CA ARG A 108 -4.35 -2.94 9.80
C ARG A 108 -4.96 -4.09 9.03
N MET A 109 -5.83 -3.81 8.07
CA MET A 109 -6.49 -4.85 7.28
C MET A 109 -5.62 -5.45 6.19
N LEU A 110 -4.73 -4.64 5.61
CA LEU A 110 -3.83 -5.06 4.56
C LEU A 110 -2.74 -5.95 5.14
N ASP A 111 -2.11 -5.52 6.24
CA ASP A 111 -0.98 -6.19 6.90
C ASP A 111 -0.94 -5.84 8.39
N SER A 112 -1.43 -6.77 9.23
CA SER A 112 -1.50 -6.59 10.69
C SER A 112 -0.11 -6.45 11.32
N ASP A 113 0.88 -7.16 10.80
CA ASP A 113 2.24 -7.14 11.34
C ASP A 113 2.88 -5.77 11.11
N VAL A 114 2.61 -5.13 9.98
CA VAL A 114 3.01 -3.73 9.72
C VAL A 114 2.31 -2.78 10.69
N ALA A 115 1.01 -2.97 10.93
CA ALA A 115 0.29 -2.12 11.87
C ALA A 115 0.86 -2.21 13.29
N ASP A 116 1.24 -3.42 13.74
CA ASP A 116 1.86 -3.63 15.05
C ASP A 116 3.24 -2.96 15.13
N VAL A 117 4.07 -3.10 14.08
CA VAL A 117 5.39 -2.45 13.98
C VAL A 117 5.27 -0.92 14.02
N LEU A 118 4.23 -0.38 13.39
CA LEU A 118 3.96 1.05 13.34
C LEU A 118 3.12 1.57 14.53
N GLN A 119 2.77 0.70 15.48
CA GLN A 119 1.95 1.00 16.65
C GLN A 119 0.60 1.67 16.30
N VAL A 120 -0.05 1.20 15.24
CA VAL A 120 -1.31 1.76 14.77
C VAL A 120 -2.47 1.19 15.58
N GLU A 121 -2.90 1.91 16.60
CA GLU A 121 -3.96 1.51 17.54
C GLU A 121 -5.25 1.04 16.85
N PRO A 122 -5.84 -0.11 17.25
CA PRO A 122 -7.09 -0.61 16.72
C PRO A 122 -8.24 0.39 16.85
N ASN A 123 -9.12 0.45 15.83
CA ASN A 123 -10.34 1.23 15.89
C ASN A 123 -11.52 0.40 15.37
N PRO A 124 -12.13 -0.45 16.23
CA PRO A 124 -13.16 -1.39 15.80
C PRO A 124 -14.35 -0.76 15.09
N LEU A 125 -14.68 0.50 15.40
CA LEU A 125 -15.77 1.25 14.78
C LEU A 125 -15.50 1.58 13.31
N LEU A 126 -14.23 1.68 12.91
CA LEU A 126 -13.82 1.89 11.52
C LEU A 126 -13.31 0.61 10.86
N ASP A 127 -12.61 -0.24 11.61
CA ASP A 127 -11.99 -1.46 11.07
C ASP A 127 -13.02 -2.42 10.46
N VAL A 128 -14.17 -2.61 11.12
CA VAL A 128 -15.22 -3.50 10.59
C VAL A 128 -15.87 -2.93 9.32
N PRO A 129 -16.29 -1.65 9.27
CA PRO A 129 -16.76 -1.03 8.02
C PRO A 129 -15.74 -1.03 6.89
N VAL A 130 -14.49 -0.65 7.14
CA VAL A 130 -13.44 -0.59 6.12
C VAL A 130 -13.17 -1.99 5.58
N ALA A 131 -13.16 -3.03 6.44
CA ALA A 131 -13.03 -4.43 6.03
C ALA A 131 -14.17 -4.88 5.12
N THR A 132 -15.39 -4.51 5.50
CA THR A 132 -16.60 -4.80 4.72
C THR A 132 -16.54 -4.14 3.33
N LEU A 133 -16.01 -2.91 3.25
CA LEU A 133 -15.94 -2.11 2.03
C LEU A 133 -14.66 -2.31 1.21
N GLY A 134 -13.67 -3.05 1.70
CA GLY A 134 -12.36 -3.27 1.06
C GLY A 134 -12.41 -3.82 -0.39
N PRO A 135 -13.38 -4.68 -0.77
CA PRO A 135 -13.56 -5.11 -2.16
C PRO A 135 -14.32 -4.10 -3.06
N TYR A 136 -14.84 -3.03 -2.47
CA TYR A 136 -15.70 -2.05 -3.13
C TYR A 136 -15.13 -0.62 -3.31
N PRO A 137 -13.84 -0.30 -3.06
CA PRO A 137 -13.39 1.09 -3.04
C PRO A 137 -13.62 1.79 -4.38
N PHE A 138 -13.45 1.08 -5.51
CA PHE A 138 -13.67 1.61 -6.87
C PHE A 138 -15.00 1.20 -7.50
N ARG A 139 -15.90 0.55 -6.73
CA ARG A 139 -17.23 0.19 -7.24
C ARG A 139 -18.11 1.43 -7.30
N PRO A 140 -19.02 1.52 -8.29
CA PRO A 140 -19.96 2.63 -8.38
C PRO A 140 -20.73 2.83 -7.07
N ALA A 141 -20.91 4.08 -6.66
CA ALA A 141 -21.56 4.41 -5.38
C ALA A 141 -22.96 3.80 -5.24
N TYR A 142 -23.72 3.64 -6.35
CA TYR A 142 -25.04 3.03 -6.33
C TYR A 142 -24.99 1.54 -5.93
N GLU A 143 -23.96 0.78 -6.35
CA GLU A 143 -23.82 -0.64 -6.00
C GLU A 143 -23.56 -0.80 -4.50
N VAL A 144 -22.74 0.08 -3.94
CA VAL A 144 -22.43 0.11 -2.52
C VAL A 144 -23.63 0.58 -1.72
N GLN A 145 -24.37 1.59 -2.18
CA GLN A 145 -25.59 2.06 -1.53
C GLN A 145 -26.67 0.99 -1.44
N LEU A 146 -26.81 0.14 -2.47
CA LEU A 146 -27.78 -0.95 -2.48
C LEU A 146 -27.40 -2.08 -1.51
N LYS A 147 -26.10 -2.41 -1.38
CA LYS A 147 -25.62 -3.50 -0.51
C LYS A 147 -25.38 -3.07 0.93
N PHE A 148 -24.86 -1.86 1.13
CA PHE A 148 -24.39 -1.34 2.41
C PHE A 148 -24.86 0.12 2.62
N PRO A 149 -26.17 0.38 2.69
CA PRO A 149 -26.71 1.74 2.75
C PRO A 149 -26.16 2.57 3.91
N VAL A 150 -25.90 1.92 5.05
CA VAL A 150 -25.34 2.57 6.25
C VAL A 150 -23.84 2.87 6.15
N LEU A 151 -23.12 2.26 5.20
CA LEU A 151 -21.67 2.42 5.02
C LEU A 151 -21.30 3.38 3.88
N VAL A 152 -22.26 3.97 3.19
CA VAL A 152 -22.02 4.90 2.06
C VAL A 152 -21.10 6.07 2.43
N PRO A 153 -21.24 6.73 3.60
CA PRO A 153 -20.34 7.82 3.97
C PRO A 153 -18.87 7.37 4.10
N ILE A 154 -18.66 6.17 4.67
CA ILE A 154 -17.32 5.58 4.83
C ILE A 154 -16.76 5.18 3.47
N HIS A 155 -17.57 4.58 2.59
CA HIS A 155 -17.18 4.26 1.21
C HIS A 155 -16.73 5.48 0.42
N GLN A 156 -17.44 6.61 0.53
CA GLN A 156 -17.05 7.85 -0.15
C GLN A 156 -15.71 8.39 0.35
N GLN A 157 -15.43 8.30 1.65
CA GLN A 157 -14.15 8.69 2.21
C GLN A 157 -13.04 7.73 1.80
N MET A 158 -13.30 6.41 1.77
CA MET A 158 -12.39 5.41 1.24
C MET A 158 -12.08 5.64 -0.24
N PHE A 159 -13.07 5.96 -1.07
CA PHE A 159 -12.83 6.28 -2.49
C PHE A 159 -11.97 7.54 -2.64
N LYS A 160 -12.22 8.60 -1.86
CA LYS A 160 -11.39 9.82 -1.86
C LYS A 160 -9.97 9.54 -1.40
N ALA A 161 -9.81 8.79 -0.31
CA ALA A 161 -8.50 8.36 0.17
C ALA A 161 -7.79 7.51 -0.88
N ALA A 162 -8.42 6.45 -1.39
CA ALA A 162 -7.82 5.55 -2.38
C ALA A 162 -7.52 6.24 -3.71
N SER A 163 -8.38 7.12 -4.22
CA SER A 163 -8.13 7.87 -5.47
C SER A 163 -7.01 8.89 -5.35
N GLN A 164 -6.76 9.43 -4.16
CA GLN A 164 -5.61 10.31 -3.90
C GLN A 164 -4.36 9.55 -3.45
N VAL A 165 -4.51 8.36 -2.87
CA VAL A 165 -3.41 7.43 -2.56
C VAL A 165 -2.89 6.75 -3.83
N ILE A 166 -3.73 6.51 -4.85
CA ILE A 166 -3.29 6.12 -6.21
C ILE A 166 -2.50 7.25 -6.91
N ALA A 167 -2.62 8.50 -6.44
CA ALA A 167 -1.74 9.59 -6.84
C ALA A 167 -0.45 9.68 -5.99
N TRP A 168 -0.24 8.77 -5.02
CA TRP A 168 0.88 8.80 -4.07
C TRP A 168 1.82 7.61 -4.24
N TYR A 169 2.42 7.56 -5.43
CA TYR A 169 3.87 7.41 -5.56
C TYR A 169 4.46 8.50 -6.46
N ALA A 170 3.81 9.67 -6.48
CA ALA A 170 4.41 10.88 -6.99
C ALA A 170 5.47 11.34 -5.99
N VAL A 171 6.69 10.90 -6.30
CA VAL A 171 7.96 11.49 -5.92
C VAL A 171 7.81 12.95 -5.49
N ASP A 172 8.22 13.26 -4.26
CA ASP A 172 8.60 14.64 -3.94
C ASP A 172 9.96 14.87 -4.59
N PHE A 173 9.96 15.26 -5.87
CA PHE A 173 11.10 15.95 -6.48
C PHE A 173 10.93 17.43 -6.15
N ARG A 174 11.48 17.78 -4.99
CA ARG A 174 11.83 19.13 -4.57
C ARG A 174 13.34 19.11 -4.36
N ASP A 175 14.15 19.95 -4.99
CA ASP A 175 14.08 21.42 -4.97
C ASP A 175 13.35 21.98 -3.75
#